data_AF-A0A7W1QTZ6-F1
#
_entry.id   AF-A0A7W1QTZ6-F1
#
_cell.length_a   1.000
_cell.length_b   1.000
_cell.length_c   1.000
_cell.angle_alpha   90.00
_cell.angle_beta   90.00
_cell.angle_gamma   90.00
#
_symmetry.space_group_name_H-M   'P 1'
#
loop_
_entity.id
_entity.type
_entity.pdbx_description
1 polymer ?
#
loop_
_entity_poly.entity_id
_entity_poly.type
_entity_poly.pdbx_seq_one_letter_code
_entity_poly.pdbx_strand_id
1 'polypeptide(L)'
;LLVLAGASGRTLAFGPGHLDGSALPGEPGNAILTAHRDTHFRFLQHVTVGDPIAIESPRGGRRHFRVREMRIVDQSELTFARDTRVPTLTLVTCYPFDAINPGGPLRYVVIAEAA
;
A
#
# COMPACT_ATOMS: atom_id res chain seq x y z
N LEU A 1 5.97 -11.22 -0.34
CA LEU A 1 5.68 -10.56 0.95
C LEU A 1 4.40 -11.16 1.50
N LEU A 2 4.28 -11.33 2.82
CA LEU A 2 3.03 -11.75 3.46
C LEU A 2 2.33 -10.51 4.02
N VAL A 3 1.08 -10.30 3.61
CA VAL A 3 0.25 -9.21 4.15
C VAL A 3 -0.45 -9.71 5.40
N LEU A 4 -0.29 -8.97 6.49
CA LEU A 4 -0.83 -9.30 7.81
C LEU A 4 -2.11 -8.49 8.09
N ALA A 5 -2.99 -9.04 8.91
CA ALA A 5 -4.19 -8.33 9.35
C ALA A 5 -3.83 -7.18 10.32
N GLY A 6 -4.42 -6.02 10.10
CA GLY A 6 -4.18 -4.80 10.88
C GLY A 6 -2.86 -4.09 10.54
N ALA A 7 -2.83 -2.78 10.72
CA ALA A 7 -1.68 -1.92 10.44
C ALA A 7 -0.99 -1.38 11.71
N SER A 8 -0.91 -2.21 12.75
CA SER A 8 -0.30 -1.82 14.04
C SER A 8 1.24 -1.81 13.96
N GLY A 9 1.91 -1.06 14.85
CA GLY A 9 3.38 -1.07 14.91
C GLY A 9 3.98 -2.47 15.11
N ARG A 10 3.28 -3.36 15.84
CA ARG A 10 3.69 -4.78 15.99
C ARG A 10 3.55 -5.56 14.68
N THR A 11 2.50 -5.28 13.92
CA THR A 11 2.28 -5.91 12.60
C THR A 11 3.39 -5.52 11.62
N LEU A 12 3.72 -4.23 11.57
CA LEU A 12 4.68 -3.69 10.62
C LEU A 12 6.12 -4.16 10.84
N ALA A 13 6.43 -4.69 12.03
CA ALA A 13 7.71 -5.34 12.32
C ALA A 13 7.93 -6.63 11.51
N PHE A 14 6.86 -7.27 11.03
CA PHE A 14 6.93 -8.59 10.37
C PHE A 14 6.46 -8.59 8.91
N GLY A 15 5.70 -7.59 8.47
CA GLY A 15 5.23 -7.51 7.10
C GLY A 15 4.38 -6.28 6.81
N PRO A 16 3.96 -6.10 5.55
CA PRO A 16 2.89 -5.15 5.22
C PRO A 16 1.62 -5.46 6.01
N GLY A 17 1.02 -4.44 6.61
CA GLY A 17 -0.26 -4.52 7.31
C GLY A 17 -1.41 -4.01 6.45
N HIS A 18 -2.51 -4.74 6.41
CA HIS A 18 -3.78 -4.28 5.85
C HIS A 18 -4.47 -3.31 6.82
N LEU A 19 -4.93 -2.16 6.31
CA LEU A 19 -5.63 -1.18 7.13
C LEU A 19 -7.07 -1.64 7.39
N ASP A 20 -7.40 -1.77 8.67
CA ASP A 20 -8.74 -2.14 9.11
C ASP A 20 -9.80 -1.15 8.59
N GLY A 21 -10.94 -1.69 8.15
CA GLY A 21 -12.03 -0.90 7.54
C GLY A 21 -11.76 -0.44 6.10
N SER A 22 -10.63 -0.83 5.48
CA SER A 22 -10.47 -0.77 4.03
C SER A 22 -10.96 -2.06 3.35
N ALA A 23 -11.21 -2.03 2.05
CA ALA A 23 -11.62 -3.21 1.31
C ALA A 23 -10.53 -4.30 1.37
N LEU A 24 -10.90 -5.56 1.17
CA LEU A 24 -9.91 -6.61 0.95
C LEU A 24 -9.33 -6.47 -0.46
N PRO A 25 -8.04 -6.78 -0.68
CA PRO A 25 -7.46 -6.69 -2.01
C PRO A 25 -8.23 -7.51 -3.06
N GLY A 26 -8.75 -6.82 -4.07
CA GLY A 26 -9.47 -7.43 -5.19
C GLY A 26 -10.98 -7.58 -4.97
N GLU A 27 -11.50 -7.12 -3.83
CA GLU A 27 -12.91 -6.84 -3.62
C GLU A 27 -13.25 -5.39 -4.06
N PRO A 28 -14.52 -5.07 -4.31
CA PRO A 28 -14.94 -3.70 -4.60
C PRO A 28 -14.50 -2.70 -3.52
N GLY A 29 -14.09 -1.51 -3.94
CA GLY A 29 -13.51 -0.48 -3.07
C GLY A 29 -11.99 -0.46 -3.06
N ASN A 30 -11.43 0.27 -2.09
CA ASN A 30 -10.00 0.49 -1.96
C ASN A 30 -9.40 -0.31 -0.80
N ALA A 31 -8.48 -1.21 -1.13
CA ALA A 31 -7.66 -1.94 -0.17
C ALA A 31 -6.38 -1.17 0.12
N ILE A 32 -6.13 -0.88 1.39
CA ILE A 32 -4.98 -0.06 1.79
C ILE A 32 -3.99 -0.94 2.54
N LEU A 33 -2.75 -1.01 2.03
CA LEU A 33 -1.64 -1.71 2.65
C LEU A 33 -0.57 -0.71 3.08
N THR A 34 -0.02 -0.92 4.27
CA THR A 34 1.02 -0.07 4.83
C THR A 34 2.24 -0.91 5.20
N ALA A 35 3.45 -0.41 4.97
CA ALA A 35 4.65 -1.08 5.43
C ALA A 35 5.84 -0.11 5.57
N HIS A 36 6.89 -0.56 6.25
CA HIS A 36 8.13 0.21 6.37
C HIS A 36 8.83 0.39 5.01
N ARG A 37 9.36 1.60 4.78
CA ARG A 37 9.93 2.05 3.50
C ARG A 37 11.29 1.45 3.20
N ASP A 38 12.00 1.01 4.22
CA ASP A 38 13.39 0.55 4.21
C ASP A 38 13.47 -0.99 4.25
N THR A 39 12.39 -1.66 4.64
CA THR A 39 12.25 -3.12 4.60
C THR A 39 11.23 -3.55 3.55
N HIS A 40 9.98 -3.76 3.95
CA HIS A 40 8.95 -4.43 3.16
C HIS A 40 8.55 -3.65 1.90
N PHE A 41 8.46 -2.33 1.97
CA PHE A 41 8.07 -1.45 0.85
C PHE A 41 9.24 -0.71 0.21
N ARG A 42 10.49 -1.15 0.46
CA ARG A 42 11.68 -0.58 -0.18
C ARG A 42 11.63 -0.62 -1.71
N PHE A 43 10.96 -1.63 -2.27
CA PHE A 43 10.82 -1.75 -3.72
C PHE A 43 9.98 -0.62 -4.35
N LEU A 44 9.11 0.05 -3.57
CA LEU A 44 8.25 1.12 -4.09
C LEU A 44 9.05 2.32 -4.63
N GLN A 45 10.31 2.48 -4.22
CA GLN A 45 11.20 3.53 -4.75
C GLN A 45 11.50 3.37 -6.25
N HIS A 46 11.30 2.15 -6.80
CA HIS A 46 11.60 1.83 -8.20
C HIS A 46 10.35 1.61 -9.04
N VAL A 47 9.16 1.68 -8.42
CA VAL A 47 7.89 1.48 -9.12
C VAL A 47 7.59 2.68 -10.00
N THR A 48 7.03 2.40 -11.18
CA THR A 48 6.58 3.38 -12.16
C THR A 48 5.14 3.13 -12.58
N VAL A 49 4.50 4.14 -13.19
CA VAL A 49 3.14 4.00 -13.73
C VAL A 49 3.11 2.90 -14.78
N GLY A 50 2.13 2.00 -14.66
CA GLY A 50 1.97 0.83 -15.54
C GLY A 50 2.54 -0.47 -14.99
N ASP A 51 3.39 -0.41 -13.96
CA ASP A 51 3.99 -1.61 -13.36
C ASP A 51 2.91 -2.55 -12.80
N PRO A 52 3.08 -3.87 -12.95
CA PRO A 52 2.15 -4.84 -12.42
C PRO A 52 2.38 -5.06 -10.93
N ILE A 53 1.29 -5.13 -10.18
CA ILE A 53 1.27 -5.57 -8.78
C ILE A 53 0.30 -6.74 -8.70
N ALA A 54 0.69 -7.81 -8.01
CA ALA A 54 -0.19 -8.95 -7.84
C ALA A 54 -0.32 -9.34 -6.38
N ILE A 55 -1.55 -9.60 -5.95
CA ILE A 55 -1.87 -10.07 -4.59
C ILE A 55 -2.50 -11.45 -4.68
N GLU A 56 -2.02 -12.34 -3.82
CA GLU A 56 -2.55 -13.69 -3.69
C GLU A 56 -3.42 -13.78 -2.44
N SER A 57 -4.60 -14.38 -2.59
CA SER A 57 -5.50 -14.64 -1.47
C SER A 57 -5.06 -15.91 -0.73
N PRO A 58 -5.15 -15.95 0.62
CA PRO A 58 -4.91 -17.17 1.39
C PRO A 58 -5.84 -18.33 1.01
N ARG A 59 -7.01 -18.02 0.43
CA ARG A 59 -7.97 -19.03 -0.07
C ARG A 59 -7.66 -19.50 -1.50
N GLY A 60 -6.54 -19.07 -2.05
CA GLY A 60 -6.17 -19.26 -3.45
C GLY A 60 -6.71 -18.15 -4.35
N GLY A 61 -6.09 -18.02 -5.52
CA GLY A 61 -6.41 -17.00 -6.52
C GLY A 61 -5.51 -15.78 -6.44
N ARG A 62 -5.16 -15.25 -7.61
CA ARG A 62 -4.29 -14.10 -7.78
C ARG A 62 -5.06 -12.96 -8.43
N ARG A 63 -4.96 -11.77 -7.84
CA ARG A 63 -5.53 -10.53 -8.37
C ARG A 63 -4.40 -9.67 -8.90
N HIS A 64 -4.57 -9.15 -10.11
CA HIS A 64 -3.60 -8.31 -10.77
C HIS A 64 -4.08 -6.87 -10.76
N PHE A 65 -3.15 -5.98 -10.48
CA PHE A 65 -3.33 -4.54 -10.47
C PHE A 65 -2.25 -3.92 -11.36
N ARG A 66 -2.53 -2.74 -11.89
CA ARG A 66 -1.53 -1.89 -12.54
C ARG A 66 -1.44 -0.56 -11.83
N VAL A 67 -0.21 -0.13 -11.58
CA VAL A 67 0.06 1.20 -11.02
C VAL A 67 -0.54 2.26 -11.95
N ARG A 68 -1.27 3.20 -11.35
CA ARG A 68 -1.90 4.32 -12.03
C ARG A 68 -1.21 5.62 -11.67
N GLU A 69 -0.89 5.82 -10.40
CA GLU A 69 -0.22 7.03 -9.91
C GLU A 69 0.64 6.76 -8.68
N MET A 70 1.62 7.64 -8.48
CA MET A 70 2.38 7.75 -7.23
C MET A 70 2.41 9.22 -6.79
N ARG A 71 2.32 9.46 -5.48
CA ARG A 71 2.32 10.80 -4.89
C ARG A 71 3.01 10.84 -3.53
N ILE A 72 3.55 12.00 -3.18
CA ILE A 72 4.08 12.31 -1.84
C ILE A 72 3.05 13.20 -1.15
N VAL A 73 2.60 12.81 0.04
CA VAL A 73 1.54 13.50 0.79
C VAL A 73 1.95 13.63 2.25
N ASP A 74 1.58 14.74 2.90
CA ASP A 74 1.70 14.84 4.36
C ASP A 74 0.70 13.88 5.03
N GLN A 75 1.13 13.19 6.10
CA GLN A 75 0.27 12.25 6.82
C GLN A 75 -1.00 12.89 7.38
N SER A 76 -0.98 14.19 7.68
CA SER A 76 -2.16 14.94 8.18
C SER A 76 -3.20 15.19 7.10
N GLU A 77 -2.80 15.17 5.83
CA GLU A 77 -3.67 15.36 4.66
C GLU A 77 -4.04 14.03 3.99
N LEU A 78 -3.56 12.92 4.53
CA LEU A 78 -3.70 11.61 3.94
C LEU A 78 -5.16 11.13 4.03
N THR A 79 -5.87 11.32 2.93
CA THR A 79 -7.24 10.85 2.75
C THR A 79 -7.27 9.72 1.73
N PHE A 80 -8.09 8.71 2.01
CA PHE A 80 -8.28 7.57 1.12
C PHE A 80 -9.72 7.52 0.63
N ALA A 81 -9.90 7.46 -0.68
CA ALA A 81 -11.18 7.07 -1.25
C ALA A 81 -11.51 5.64 -0.79
N ARG A 82 -12.64 5.44 -0.12
CA ARG A 82 -13.08 4.12 0.37
C ARG A 82 -13.91 3.38 -0.67
N ASP A 83 -14.83 4.10 -1.30
CA ASP A 83 -15.72 3.60 -2.33
C ASP A 83 -15.16 3.95 -3.71
N THR A 84 -14.59 2.95 -4.37
CA THR A 84 -14.02 3.07 -5.71
C THR A 84 -14.74 2.11 -6.64
N ARG A 85 -15.21 2.63 -7.78
CA ARG A 85 -15.92 1.82 -8.80
C ARG A 85 -15.05 0.69 -9.36
N VAL A 86 -13.74 0.90 -9.42
CA VAL A 86 -12.75 -0.12 -9.79
C VAL A 86 -12.06 -0.59 -8.50
N PRO A 87 -11.88 -1.91 -8.28
CA PRO A 87 -11.09 -2.42 -7.17
C PRO A 87 -9.70 -1.77 -7.17
N THR A 88 -9.39 -1.07 -6.09
CA THR A 88 -8.18 -0.24 -5.98
C THR A 88 -7.30 -0.80 -4.88
N LEU A 89 -5.98 -0.73 -5.10
CA LEU A 89 -4.95 -1.08 -4.13
C LEU A 89 -4.08 0.16 -3.88
N THR A 90 -4.11 0.66 -2.65
CA THR A 90 -3.25 1.76 -2.20
C THR A 90 -2.13 1.23 -1.31
N LEU A 91 -0.88 1.45 -1.70
CA LEU A 91 0.31 1.10 -0.92
C LEU A 91 0.90 2.36 -0.30
N VAL A 92 1.10 2.37 1.01
CA VAL A 92 1.55 3.55 1.76
C VAL A 92 2.81 3.23 2.56
N THR A 93 3.79 4.12 2.48
CA THR A 93 4.99 4.05 3.32
C THR A 93 5.50 5.43 3.72
N CYS A 94 6.45 5.49 4.67
CA CYS A 94 7.11 6.73 5.05
C CYS A 94 8.01 7.25 3.91
N TYR A 95 8.21 8.57 3.85
CA TYR A 95 9.08 9.21 2.87
C TYR A 95 9.94 10.30 3.57
N PRO A 96 11.17 10.61 3.11
CA PRO A 96 11.90 10.02 1.97
C PRO A 96 12.52 8.64 2.26
N PHE A 97 12.79 7.86 1.20
CA PHE A 97 13.29 6.47 1.32
C PHE A 97 14.66 6.38 2.01
N ASP A 98 15.50 7.40 1.86
CA ASP A 98 16.86 7.51 2.39
C ASP A 98 16.95 8.27 3.72
N ALA A 99 15.82 8.65 4.32
CA ALA A 99 15.82 9.33 5.62
C ALA A 99 16.56 8.48 6.67
N ILE A 100 17.52 9.08 7.36
CA ILE A 100 18.27 8.43 8.44
C ILE A 100 17.35 8.19 9.65
N ASN A 101 16.55 9.20 10.01
CA ASN A 101 15.61 9.12 11.12
C ASN A 101 14.19 8.84 10.60
N PRO A 102 13.49 7.81 11.13
CA PRO A 102 12.08 7.58 10.82
C PRO A 102 11.19 8.62 11.50
N GLY A 103 9.90 8.64 11.12
CA GLY A 103 8.88 9.46 11.80
C GLY A 103 8.61 10.83 11.17
N GLY A 104 9.25 11.15 10.04
CA GLY A 104 8.89 12.32 9.24
C GLY A 104 7.41 12.32 8.81
N PRO A 105 6.83 13.48 8.51
CA PRO A 105 5.40 13.60 8.25
C PRO A 105 4.99 13.06 6.88
N LEU A 106 5.92 12.98 5.93
CA LEU A 106 5.61 12.63 4.55
C LEU A 106 5.40 11.13 4.36
N ARG A 107 4.48 10.81 3.45
CA ARG A 107 4.14 9.47 3.01
C ARG A 107 4.27 9.35 1.50
N TYR A 108 4.87 8.25 1.04
CA TYR A 108 4.84 7.86 -0.36
C TYR A 108 3.64 6.93 -0.57
N VAL A 109 2.79 7.30 -1.51
CA VAL A 109 1.53 6.61 -1.80
C VAL A 109 1.56 6.14 -3.24
N VAL A 110 1.38 4.84 -3.45
CA VAL A 110 1.22 4.22 -4.77
C VAL A 110 -0.21 3.73 -4.90
N ILE A 111 -0.89 4.12 -5.97
CA ILE A 111 -2.26 3.71 -6.26
C ILE A 111 -2.24 2.85 -7.51
N ALA A 112 -2.83 1.66 -7.40
CA ALA A 112 -2.98 0.70 -8.47
C ALA A 112 -4.43 0.26 -8.59
N GLU A 113 -4.89 0.01 -9.81
CA GLU A 113 -6.26 -0.41 -10.10
C GLU A 113 -6.25 -1.81 -10.69
N ALA A 114 -7.32 -2.58 -10.47
CA ALA A 114 -7.48 -3.92 -11.03
C ALA A 114 -7.30 -3.88 -12.56
N ALA A 115 -6.48 -4.80 -13.06
CA ALA A 115 -6.12 -4.92 -14.47
C ALA A 115 -6.92 -6.01 -15.19
#